data_AF-A0A8S3JZ79-F1
#
_entry.id   AF-A0A8S3JZ79-F1
#
_cell.length_a   1.000
_cell.length_b   1.000
_cell.length_c   1.000
_cell.angle_alpha   90.00
_cell.angle_beta   90.00
_cell.angle_gamma   90.00
#
_symmetry.space_group_name_H-M   'P 1'
#
loop_
_entity.id
_entity.type
_entity.pdbx_description
1 polymer ?
#
loop_
_entity_poly.entity_id
_entity_poly.type
_entity_poly.pdbx_seq_one_letter_code
_entity_poly.pdbx_strand_id
1 'polypeptide(L)'
;LNKYRTFEIVLMPMSSWEGTAVKGSKVLIKMRNLLNQNVWYWDDERFINRSYIIKEHYQKFLDGDEEILYISKDEDPFWEPVEEVLLGTANVFLQSLAYSLDFADEICIVDYKIKR
;
A
#
# COMPACT_ATOMS: atom_id res chain seq x y z
N LEU A 1 17.16 16.09 0.92
CA LEU A 1 15.69 16.06 1.09
C LEU A 1 15.19 15.53 2.45
N ASN A 2 15.93 14.68 3.20
CA ASN A 2 15.55 14.22 4.56
C ASN A 2 14.15 13.56 4.68
N LYS A 3 13.74 12.79 3.65
CA LYS A 3 12.41 12.17 3.61
C LYS A 3 12.37 10.73 4.17
N TYR A 4 13.51 10.07 4.40
CA TYR A 4 13.61 8.74 5.05
C TYR A 4 12.60 7.70 4.52
N ARG A 5 12.53 7.54 3.19
CA ARG A 5 11.67 6.56 2.52
C ARG A 5 12.50 5.49 1.81
N THR A 6 11.99 4.26 1.79
CA THR A 6 12.51 3.19 0.92
C THR A 6 11.42 2.70 -0.02
N PHE A 7 11.82 2.28 -1.21
CA PHE A 7 10.94 1.76 -2.24
C PHE A 7 11.39 0.36 -2.64
N GLU A 8 10.47 -0.59 -2.63
CA GLU A 8 10.72 -1.99 -2.99
C GLU A 8 9.68 -2.42 -4.04
N ILE A 9 10.11 -3.07 -5.12
CA ILE A 9 9.17 -3.68 -6.06
C ILE A 9 8.67 -4.98 -5.43
N VAL A 10 7.36 -5.15 -5.40
CA VAL A 10 6.71 -6.34 -4.84
C VAL A 10 5.71 -6.91 -5.84
N LEU A 11 5.65 -8.24 -5.90
CA LEU A 11 4.65 -8.96 -6.66
C LEU A 11 3.53 -9.39 -5.70
N MET A 12 2.30 -8.96 -5.96
CA MET A 12 1.16 -9.22 -5.10
C MET A 12 0.10 -10.04 -5.83
N PRO A 13 -0.38 -11.16 -5.27
CA PRO A 13 -1.52 -11.88 -5.86
C PRO A 13 -2.75 -10.96 -5.97
N MET A 14 -3.48 -11.04 -7.09
CA MET A 14 -4.73 -10.26 -7.28
C MET A 14 -5.75 -10.54 -6.17
N SER A 15 -5.79 -11.77 -5.68
CA SER A 15 -6.64 -12.17 -4.55
C SER A 15 -6.34 -11.45 -3.25
N SER A 16 -5.11 -10.99 -3.08
CA SER A 16 -4.67 -10.24 -1.91
C SER A 16 -4.96 -8.75 -2.06
N TRP A 17 -4.94 -8.20 -3.28
CA TRP A 17 -5.20 -6.78 -3.55
C TRP A 17 -6.69 -6.43 -3.61
N GLU A 18 -7.50 -7.25 -4.28
CA GLU A 18 -8.93 -6.97 -4.53
C GLU A 18 -9.88 -7.84 -3.71
N GLY A 19 -9.37 -8.82 -2.96
CA GLY A 19 -10.19 -9.77 -2.20
C GLY A 19 -11.01 -10.73 -3.09
N THR A 20 -10.75 -10.74 -4.40
CA THR A 20 -11.46 -11.59 -5.38
C THR A 20 -10.62 -12.82 -5.73
N ALA A 21 -11.23 -13.96 -6.06
CA ALA A 21 -10.50 -15.17 -6.46
C ALA A 21 -9.90 -15.08 -7.89
N VAL A 22 -9.50 -13.89 -8.32
CA VAL A 22 -8.90 -13.65 -9.64
C VAL A 22 -7.48 -14.20 -9.67
N LYS A 23 -7.19 -15.05 -10.65
CA LYS A 23 -5.84 -15.53 -10.92
C LYS A 23 -5.01 -14.41 -11.54
N GLY A 24 -3.84 -14.16 -10.95
CA GLY A 24 -2.89 -13.18 -11.46
C GLY A 24 -2.04 -12.60 -10.36
N SER A 25 -1.05 -11.81 -10.74
CA SER A 25 -0.28 -11.00 -9.80
C SER A 25 -0.11 -9.60 -10.35
N LYS A 26 -0.21 -8.61 -9.46
CA LYS A 26 0.00 -7.21 -9.76
C LYS A 26 1.38 -6.80 -9.24
N VAL A 27 2.14 -6.10 -10.08
CA VAL A 27 3.37 -5.45 -9.64
C VAL A 27 2.99 -4.18 -8.91
N LEU A 28 3.52 -4.01 -7.71
CA LEU A 28 3.30 -2.82 -6.89
C LEU A 28 4.63 -2.32 -6.34
N ILE A 29 4.65 -1.06 -5.95
CA ILE A 29 5.79 -0.43 -5.28
C ILE A 29 5.43 -0.24 -3.82
N LYS A 30 6.17 -0.89 -2.95
CA LYS A 30 6.05 -0.76 -1.51
C LYS A 30 6.92 0.40 -1.03
N MET A 31 6.28 1.48 -0.61
CA MET A 31 6.94 2.62 0.03
C MET A 31 6.89 2.46 1.55
N ARG A 32 8.05 2.45 2.21
CA ARG A 32 8.15 2.39 3.68
C ARG A 32 8.71 3.69 4.22
N ASN A 33 8.05 4.24 5.24
CA ASN A 33 8.61 5.30 6.07
C ASN A 33 9.46 4.71 7.18
N LEU A 34 10.75 5.04 7.21
CA LEU A 34 11.71 4.48 8.16
C LEU A 34 11.53 5.01 9.59
N LEU A 35 10.87 6.17 9.76
CA LEU A 35 10.71 6.82 11.07
C LEU A 35 9.56 6.22 11.88
N ASN A 36 8.43 5.89 11.22
CA ASN A 36 7.24 5.37 11.89
C ASN A 36 6.84 3.95 11.44
N GLN A 37 7.59 3.37 10.50
CA GLN A 37 7.35 2.03 9.94
C GLN A 37 6.05 1.87 9.14
N ASN A 38 5.35 2.97 8.83
CA ASN A 38 4.19 2.93 7.95
C ASN A 38 4.59 2.48 6.54
N VAL A 39 3.69 1.73 5.89
CA VAL A 39 3.90 1.15 4.57
C VAL A 39 2.70 1.51 3.69
N TRP A 40 2.99 1.90 2.45
CA TRP A 40 2.01 2.14 1.40
C TRP A 40 2.36 1.32 0.17
N TYR A 41 1.36 1.00 -0.63
CA TYR A 41 1.52 0.28 -1.89
C TYR A 41 1.02 1.16 -3.02
N TRP A 42 1.88 1.39 -4.01
CA TRP A 42 1.57 2.19 -5.18
C TRP A 42 1.56 1.32 -6.42
N ASP A 43 0.67 1.62 -7.35
CA ASP A 43 0.75 1.15 -8.72
C ASP A 43 1.93 1.81 -9.46
N ASP A 44 2.25 1.25 -10.61
CA ASP A 44 3.34 1.71 -11.46
C ASP A 44 3.11 3.13 -11.99
N GLU A 45 1.89 3.49 -12.38
CA GLU A 45 1.56 4.83 -12.88
C GLU A 45 1.80 5.90 -11.82
N ARG A 46 1.29 5.68 -10.60
CA ARG A 46 1.48 6.57 -9.43
C ARG A 46 2.96 6.72 -9.10
N PHE A 47 3.73 5.63 -9.08
CA PHE A 47 5.16 5.70 -8.79
C PHE A 47 5.93 6.44 -9.88
N ILE A 48 5.64 6.19 -11.15
CA ILE A 48 6.30 6.86 -12.27
C ILE A 48 6.05 8.36 -12.20
N ASN A 49 4.79 8.78 -12.03
CA ASN A 49 4.43 10.20 -11.91
C ASN A 49 5.17 10.87 -10.74
N ARG A 50 5.08 10.29 -9.53
CA ARG A 50 5.79 10.82 -8.36
C ARG A 50 7.30 10.83 -8.55
N SER A 51 7.88 9.86 -9.27
CA SER A 51 9.33 9.81 -9.52
C SER A 51 9.83 10.99 -10.34
N TYR A 52 9.02 11.54 -11.25
CA TYR A 52 9.38 12.73 -12.01
C TYR A 52 9.43 13.95 -11.10
N ILE A 53 8.42 14.12 -10.24
CA ILE A 53 8.34 15.21 -9.25
C ILE A 53 9.50 15.12 -8.26
N ILE A 54 9.83 13.91 -7.78
CA ILE A 54 10.97 13.67 -6.88
C ILE A 54 12.29 14.10 -7.53
N LYS A 55 12.51 13.77 -8.81
CA LYS A 55 13.72 14.16 -9.55
C LYS A 55 13.80 15.67 -9.70
N GLU A 56 12.68 16.34 -10.00
CA GLU A 56 12.62 17.80 -10.09
C GLU A 56 12.96 18.47 -8.75
N HIS A 57 12.34 18.04 -7.65
CA HIS A 57 12.64 18.55 -6.32
C HIS A 57 14.08 18.29 -5.91
N TYR A 58 14.63 17.12 -6.27
CA TYR A 58 16.03 16.81 -6.00
C TYR A 58 16.98 17.74 -6.75
N GLN A 59 16.66 18.09 -8.00
CA GLN A 59 17.45 19.05 -8.76
C GLN A 59 17.42 20.44 -8.11
N LYS A 60 16.23 20.95 -7.77
CA LYS A 60 16.08 22.24 -7.07
C LYS A 60 16.86 22.27 -5.76
N PHE A 61 16.81 21.18 -4.99
CA PHE A 61 17.61 21.03 -3.77
C PHE A 61 19.12 21.12 -4.03
N LEU A 62 19.63 20.50 -5.10
CA LEU A 62 21.04 20.59 -5.48
C LEU A 62 21.44 22.00 -5.93
N ASP A 63 20.50 22.74 -6.53
CA ASP A 63 20.69 24.12 -6.97
C ASP A 63 20.63 25.13 -5.81
N GLY A 64 20.38 24.66 -4.57
CA GLY A 64 20.39 25.47 -3.35
C GLY A 64 19.02 26.03 -2.96
N ASP A 65 17.93 25.56 -3.56
CA ASP A 65 16.58 25.93 -3.17
C ASP A 65 16.18 25.21 -1.87
N GLU A 66 16.25 25.95 -0.75
CA GLU A 66 15.89 25.43 0.57
C GLU A 66 14.37 25.36 0.80
N GLU A 67 13.54 26.07 0.01
CA GLU A 67 12.09 26.05 0.16
C GLU A 67 11.52 24.65 -0.06
N ILE A 68 12.22 23.85 -0.87
CA ILE A 68 11.89 22.46 -1.18
C ILE A 68 11.86 21.53 0.04
N LEU A 69 12.51 21.93 1.14
CA LEU A 69 12.51 21.19 2.39
C LEU A 69 11.23 21.43 3.21
N TYR A 70 10.52 22.53 2.95
CA TYR A 70 9.38 23.03 3.72
C TYR A 70 8.04 23.00 2.96
N ILE A 71 7.99 22.28 1.84
CA ILE A 71 6.76 22.07 1.06
C ILE A 71 5.62 21.48 1.90
N SER A 72 4.39 21.83 1.54
CA SER A 72 3.19 21.30 2.19
C SER A 72 3.06 19.80 1.98
N LYS A 73 2.25 19.13 2.82
CA LYS A 73 2.03 17.68 2.70
C LYS A 73 1.41 17.29 1.36
N ASP A 74 0.50 18.11 0.85
CA ASP A 74 -0.21 17.88 -0.41
C ASP A 74 0.73 17.99 -1.62
N GLU A 75 1.81 18.77 -1.50
CA GLU A 75 2.83 18.93 -2.54
C GLU A 75 4.02 17.96 -2.37
N ASP A 76 4.11 17.26 -1.23
CA ASP A 76 5.21 16.33 -0.96
C ASP A 76 5.00 14.99 -1.68
N PRO A 77 5.79 14.64 -2.72
CA PRO A 77 5.61 13.39 -3.44
C PRO A 77 5.96 12.15 -2.60
N PHE A 78 6.53 12.31 -1.41
CA PHE A 78 6.82 11.24 -0.45
C PHE A 78 5.74 11.06 0.63
N TRP A 79 4.67 11.86 0.58
CA TRP A 79 3.56 11.80 1.52
C TRP A 79 2.31 11.16 0.90
N GLU A 80 1.59 10.41 1.72
CA GLU A 80 0.30 9.79 1.38
C GLU A 80 -0.58 9.85 2.64
N PRO A 81 -1.89 10.13 2.53
CA PRO A 81 -2.82 9.94 3.62
C PRO A 81 -2.88 8.47 4.07
N VAL A 82 -3.56 8.25 5.19
CA VAL A 82 -3.87 6.88 5.63
C VAL A 82 -5.01 6.37 4.74
N GLU A 83 -4.73 5.32 3.97
CA GLU A 83 -5.72 4.62 3.16
C GLU A 83 -6.19 3.35 3.91
N GLU A 84 -7.43 2.94 3.67
CA GLU A 84 -7.95 1.66 4.17
C GLU A 84 -7.25 0.51 3.43
N VAL A 85 -6.76 -0.49 4.18
CA VAL A 85 -6.05 -1.65 3.63
C VAL A 85 -6.78 -2.92 4.01
N LEU A 86 -6.99 -3.81 3.02
CA LEU A 86 -7.52 -5.15 3.25
C LEU A 86 -6.51 -5.99 4.04
N LEU A 87 -6.81 -6.26 5.32
CA LEU A 87 -5.94 -7.06 6.19
C LEU A 87 -6.14 -8.57 6.01
N GLY A 88 -7.33 -8.99 5.59
CA GLY A 88 -7.66 -10.39 5.38
C GLY A 88 -9.11 -10.58 4.94
N THR A 89 -9.40 -11.80 4.51
CA THR A 89 -10.75 -12.22 4.12
C THR A 89 -11.15 -13.46 4.91
N ALA A 90 -12.46 -13.62 5.11
CA ALA A 90 -13.09 -14.71 5.83
C ALA A 90 -14.26 -15.22 4.99
N ASN A 91 -14.28 -16.51 4.66
CA ASN A 91 -15.35 -17.13 3.88
C ASN A 91 -16.30 -17.86 4.82
N VAL A 92 -17.60 -17.61 4.70
CA VAL A 92 -18.63 -18.21 5.55
C VAL A 92 -19.66 -18.94 4.68
N PHE A 93 -19.94 -20.20 5.01
CA PHE A 93 -20.97 -20.99 4.34
C PHE A 93 -22.34 -20.72 4.97
N LEU A 94 -23.23 -20.07 4.22
CA LEU A 94 -24.53 -19.63 4.73
C LEU A 94 -25.64 -20.71 4.67
N GLN A 95 -25.33 -21.94 4.23
CA GLN A 95 -26.35 -22.98 4.08
C GLN A 95 -27.04 -23.33 5.42
N SER A 96 -26.32 -23.23 6.53
CA SER A 96 -26.85 -23.47 7.89
C SER A 96 -27.92 -22.44 8.31
N LEU A 97 -27.82 -21.19 7.83
CA LEU A 97 -28.80 -20.13 8.09
C LEU A 97 -30.14 -20.42 7.41
N ALA A 98 -30.13 -21.05 6.23
CA ALA A 98 -31.36 -21.44 5.54
C ALA A 98 -32.20 -22.44 6.36
N TYR A 99 -31.56 -23.20 7.24
CA TYR A 99 -32.22 -24.17 8.14
C TYR A 99 -32.37 -23.65 9.58
N SER A 100 -32.02 -22.39 9.86
CA SER A 100 -32.07 -21.78 11.20
C SER A 100 -31.37 -22.63 12.28
N LEU A 101 -30.28 -23.30 11.90
CA LEU A 101 -29.46 -24.06 12.84
C LEU A 101 -28.50 -23.13 13.58
N ASP A 102 -28.32 -23.35 14.88
CA ASP A 102 -27.26 -22.68 15.65
C ASP A 102 -25.90 -22.98 15.00
N PHE A 103 -25.18 -21.92 14.66
CA PHE A 103 -23.90 -21.99 13.96
C PHE A 103 -22.82 -21.36 14.84
N ALA A 104 -21.90 -22.19 15.32
CA ALA A 104 -20.69 -21.77 16.01
C ALA A 104 -19.50 -22.29 15.20
N ASP A 105 -18.73 -21.39 14.60
CA ASP A 105 -17.57 -21.75 13.77
C ASP A 105 -16.40 -20.80 14.05
N GLU A 106 -15.19 -21.34 14.05
CA GLU A 106 -13.96 -20.56 14.19
C GLU A 106 -13.44 -20.22 12.80
N ILE A 107 -13.64 -18.98 12.35
CA ILE A 107 -13.27 -18.58 10.99
C ILE A 107 -11.81 -18.13 10.96
N CYS A 108 -10.99 -18.84 10.20
CA CYS A 108 -9.60 -18.45 9.97
C CYS A 108 -9.53 -17.17 9.13
N ILE A 109 -8.98 -16.10 9.70
CA ILE A 109 -8.57 -14.92 8.94
C ILE A 109 -7.28 -15.27 8.20
N VAL A 110 -7.33 -15.25 6.87
CA VAL A 110 -6.12 -15.39 6.06
C VAL A 110 -5.41 -14.03 6.03
N ASP A 111 -4.28 -13.93 6.73
CA ASP A 111 -3.44 -12.71 6.74
C ASP A 111 -2.87 -12.48 5.33
N TYR A 112 -3.06 -11.25 4.86
CA TYR A 112 -2.56 -10.74 3.59
C TYR A 112 -1.03 -10.63 3.51
N LYS A 113 -0.31 -10.66 4.64
CA LYS A 113 1.13 -10.40 4.66
C LYS A 113 1.91 -11.31 3.72
N ILE A 114 2.42 -10.69 2.65
CA ILE A 114 3.45 -11.21 1.75
C ILE A 114 4.60 -11.76 2.62
N LYS A 115 4.83 -13.07 2.57
CA LYS A 115 5.97 -13.70 3.24
C LYS A 115 7.26 -13.00 2.78
N ARG A 116 8.05 -12.59 3.76
CA ARG A 116 9.39 -12.01 3.62
C ARG A 116 10.34 -12.96 2.91
#